data_AF-A0A954JYU5-F1
#
_entry.id   AF-A0A954JYU5-F1
#
_cell.length_a   1.000
_cell.length_b   1.000
_cell.length_c   1.000
_cell.angle_alpha   90.00
_cell.angle_beta   90.00
_cell.angle_gamma   90.00
#
_symmetry.space_group_name_H-M   'P 1'
#
loop_
_entity.id
_entity.type
_entity.pdbx_description
1 polymer ?
#
loop_
_entity_poly.entity_id
_entity_poly.type
_entity_poly.pdbx_seq_one_letter_code
_entity_poly.pdbx_strand_id
1 'polypeptide(L)'
;ADHFRLMARQYADFACLMFRKFAAWYGSRLGIPEDLEDRLRRFESYAEFDEIIEQIRQRHGERKCSVPTALVKTPNGPVEHW
;
A
#
# COMPACT_ATOMS: atom_id res chain seq x y z
N ALA A 1 -7.01 9.13 1.48
CA ALA A 1 -6.16 10.07 2.25
C ALA A 1 -6.38 9.94 3.76
N ASP A 2 -7.62 9.77 4.22
CA ASP A 2 -7.92 9.79 5.67
C ASP A 2 -7.33 8.62 6.47
N HIS A 3 -7.17 7.43 5.87
CA HIS A 3 -6.61 6.26 6.57
C HIS A 3 -5.18 6.51 7.09
N PHE A 4 -4.28 7.02 6.25
CA PHE A 4 -2.90 7.29 6.68
C PHE A 4 -2.84 8.41 7.74
N ARG A 5 -3.67 9.45 7.62
CA ARG A 5 -3.74 10.53 8.61
C ARG A 5 -4.24 10.05 9.98
N LEU A 6 -5.20 9.14 10.01
CA LEU A 6 -5.67 8.51 11.25
C LEU A 6 -4.59 7.61 11.87
N MET A 7 -3.86 6.84 11.05
CA MET A 7 -2.72 6.04 11.53
C MET A 7 -1.58 6.90 12.07
N ALA A 8 -1.26 8.00 11.38
CA ALA A 8 -0.24 8.97 11.81
C ALA A 8 -0.54 9.54 13.20
N ARG A 9 -1.81 9.87 13.47
CA ARG A 9 -2.25 10.35 14.79
C ARG A 9 -2.10 9.30 15.88
N GLN A 10 -2.28 8.03 15.56
CA GLN A 10 -2.27 6.94 16.56
C GLN A 10 -0.87 6.35 16.79
N TYR A 11 -0.03 6.31 15.76
CA TYR A 11 1.24 5.58 15.78
C TYR A 11 2.46 6.44 15.46
N ALA A 12 2.28 7.75 15.21
CA ALA A 12 3.35 8.68 14.85
C ALA A 12 4.28 8.09 13.78
N ASP A 13 5.57 7.98 14.07
CA ASP A 13 6.59 7.53 13.12
C ASP A 13 6.40 6.07 12.65
N PHE A 14 5.68 5.24 13.43
CA PHE A 14 5.33 3.87 13.02
C PHE A 14 4.25 3.82 11.94
N ALA A 15 3.55 4.94 11.65
CA ALA A 15 2.48 4.96 10.66
C ALA A 15 3.00 4.62 9.25
N CYS A 16 4.19 5.09 8.87
CA CYS A 16 4.81 4.75 7.59
C CYS A 16 5.02 3.24 7.47
N LEU A 17 5.64 2.61 8.48
CA LEU A 17 5.89 1.17 8.51
C LEU A 17 4.60 0.35 8.44
N MET A 18 3.59 0.77 9.20
CA MET A 18 2.31 0.08 9.25
C MET A 18 1.53 0.22 7.94
N PHE A 19 1.61 1.38 7.28
CA PHE A 19 0.92 1.60 6.01
C PHE A 19 1.45 0.71 4.88
N ARG A 20 2.76 0.40 4.87
CA ARG A 20 3.39 -0.49 3.86
C ARG A 20 2.68 -1.84 3.73
N LYS A 21 2.08 -2.35 4.82
CA LYS A 21 1.29 -3.61 4.81
C LYS A 21 0.06 -3.53 3.90
N PHE A 22 -0.52 -2.34 3.74
CA PHE A 22 -1.72 -2.12 2.94
C PHE A 22 -1.41 -1.68 1.51
N ALA A 23 -0.17 -1.28 1.20
CA ALA A 23 0.22 -0.76 -0.11
C ALA A 23 -0.12 -1.72 -1.25
N ALA A 24 0.12 -3.02 -1.08
CA ALA A 24 -0.20 -4.03 -2.09
C ALA A 24 -1.71 -4.20 -2.34
N TRP A 25 -2.50 -4.19 -1.27
CA TRP A 25 -3.96 -4.33 -1.35
C TRP A 25 -4.61 -3.09 -1.98
N TYR A 26 -4.21 -1.89 -1.52
CA TYR A 26 -4.63 -0.64 -2.15
C TYR A 26 -4.16 -0.56 -3.60
N GLY A 27 -2.96 -1.08 -3.89
CA GLY A 27 -2.40 -1.15 -5.22
C GLY A 27 -3.38 -1.78 -6.21
N SER A 28 -3.71 -3.04 -5.95
CA SER A 28 -4.63 -3.81 -6.80
C SER A 28 -6.05 -3.23 -6.78
N ARG A 29 -6.57 -2.83 -5.61
CA ARG A 29 -7.96 -2.36 -5.50
C ARG A 29 -8.20 -0.98 -6.12
N LEU A 30 -7.24 -0.08 -6.07
CA LEU A 30 -7.34 1.29 -6.58
C LEU A 30 -6.65 1.47 -7.93
N GLY A 31 -6.19 0.40 -8.58
CA GLY A 31 -5.54 0.52 -9.90
C GLY A 31 -4.30 1.42 -9.86
N ILE A 32 -3.54 1.37 -8.76
CA ILE A 32 -2.30 2.14 -8.62
C ILE A 32 -1.24 1.56 -9.56
N PRO A 33 -0.55 2.38 -10.35
CA PRO A 33 0.60 1.94 -11.16
C PRO A 33 1.63 1.19 -10.33
N GLU A 34 2.21 0.14 -10.90
CA GLU A 34 3.12 -0.77 -10.19
C GLU A 34 4.35 -0.04 -9.62
N ASP A 35 4.85 1.00 -10.30
CA ASP A 35 5.96 1.84 -9.84
C ASP A 35 5.61 2.67 -8.60
N LEU A 36 4.38 3.20 -8.54
CA LEU A 36 3.89 3.96 -7.39
C LEU A 36 3.53 3.05 -6.21
N GLU A 37 3.05 1.83 -6.49
CA GLU A 37 2.87 0.79 -5.46
C GLU A 37 4.19 0.44 -4.78
N ASP A 38 5.27 0.26 -5.55
CA ASP A 38 6.59 -0.05 -4.99
C ASP A 38 7.16 1.11 -4.16
N ARG A 39 6.90 2.36 -4.55
CA ARG A 39 7.25 3.54 -3.73
C ARG A 39 6.44 3.59 -2.43
N LEU A 40 5.14 3.28 -2.46
CA LEU A 40 4.30 3.17 -1.25
C LEU A 40 4.76 2.07 -0.28
N ARG A 41 5.59 1.11 -0.72
CA ARG A 41 6.17 0.08 0.16
C ARG A 41 7.46 0.52 0.84
N ARG A 42 8.07 1.62 0.40
CA ARG A 42 9.40 2.05 0.85
C ARG A 42 9.44 3.43 1.47
N PHE A 43 8.39 4.24 1.28
CA PHE A 43 8.36 5.60 1.78
C PHE A 43 8.63 5.71 3.29
N GLU A 44 9.30 6.78 3.69
CA GLU A 44 9.74 7.00 5.08
C GLU A 44 9.16 8.28 5.70
N SER A 45 8.58 9.16 4.88
CA SER A 45 8.09 10.45 5.35
C SER A 45 6.66 10.77 4.90
N TYR A 46 6.01 11.66 5.65
CA TYR A 46 4.68 12.20 5.31
C TYR A 46 4.68 12.95 3.97
N ALA A 47 5.72 13.74 3.71
CA ALA A 47 5.84 14.51 2.48
C ALA A 47 5.95 13.60 1.24
N GLU A 48 6.75 12.54 1.35
CA GLU A 48 6.88 11.52 0.30
C GLU A 48 5.55 10.79 0.06
N PHE A 49 4.81 10.46 1.14
CA PHE A 49 3.48 9.88 1.00
C PHE A 49 2.52 10.78 0.24
N ASP A 50 2.44 12.06 0.59
CA ASP A 50 1.56 13.02 -0.08
C ASP A 50 1.93 13.20 -1.57
N GLU A 51 3.23 13.23 -1.89
CA GLU A 51 3.74 13.28 -3.26
C GLU A 51 3.33 12.04 -4.07
N ILE A 52 3.43 10.85 -3.48
CA ILE A 52 3.03 9.59 -4.12
C ILE A 52 1.52 9.58 -4.34
N ILE A 53 0.71 10.00 -3.37
CA ILE A 53 -0.75 10.05 -3.51
C ILE A 53 -1.18 11.00 -4.63
N GLU A 54 -0.50 12.13 -4.79
CA GLU A 54 -0.80 13.06 -5.87
C GLU A 54 -0.47 12.46 -7.25
N GLN A 55 0.67 11.78 -7.38
CA GLN A 55 1.00 11.03 -8.60
C GLN A 55 -0.01 9.91 -8.88
N ILE A 56 -0.48 9.22 -7.84
CA ILE A 56 -1.51 8.18 -7.97
C ILE A 56 -2.82 8.78 -8.48
N ARG A 57 -3.23 9.95 -8.00
CA ARG A 57 -4.45 10.61 -8.49
C ARG A 57 -4.37 10.94 -9.98
N GLN A 58 -3.22 11.41 -10.43
CA GLN A 58 -3.00 11.81 -11.83
C GLN A 58 -2.93 10.58 -12.76
N ARG A 59 -2.37 9.47 -12.27
CA ARG A 59 -2.10 8.25 -13.04
C ARG A 59 -3.04 7.09 -12.69
N HIS A 60 -4.16 7.40 -12.03
CA HIS A 60 -5.10 6.39 -11.56
C HIS A 60 -5.68 5.60 -12.74
N GLY A 61 -5.57 4.27 -12.72
CA GLY A 61 -6.09 3.40 -13.78
C GLY A 61 -5.09 3.05 -14.89
N GLU A 62 -3.85 3.55 -14.84
CA GLU A 62 -2.77 3.12 -15.75
C GLU A 62 -2.20 1.73 -15.40
N ARG A 63 -2.63 1.14 -14.28
CA ARG A 63 -2.18 -0.19 -13.84
C ARG A 63 -2.50 -1.23 -14.91
N LYS A 64 -1.49 -1.98 -15.32
CA LYS A 64 -1.61 -3.01 -16.37
C LYS A 64 -1.97 -4.38 -15.79
N CYS A 65 -1.53 -4.68 -14.57
CA CYS A 65 -1.72 -5.97 -13.93
C CYS A 65 -2.84 -5.94 -12.89
N SER A 66 -3.85 -6.82 -13.01
CA SER A 66 -4.91 -6.96 -11.99
C SER A 66 -4.41 -7.63 -10.69
N VAL A 67 -3.23 -8.24 -10.74
CA VAL A 67 -2.64 -9.00 -9.65
C VAL A 67 -1.79 -8.08 -8.76
N PRO A 68 -1.89 -8.16 -7.41
CA PRO A 68 -0.97 -7.48 -6.51
C PRO A 68 0.48 -7.94 -6.74
N THR A 69 1.43 -7.00 -6.74
CA THR A 69 2.85 -7.27 -7.07
C THR A 69 3.54 -8.16 -6.02
N ALA A 70 2.96 -8.32 -4.83
CA ALA A 70 3.42 -9.27 -3.83
C ALA A 70 2.30 -10.27 -3.51
N LEU A 71 2.35 -11.42 -4.17
CA LEU A 71 1.49 -12.55 -3.87
C LEU A 71 2.21 -13.44 -2.85
N VAL A 72 1.99 -13.19 -1.56
CA VAL A 72 2.42 -14.15 -0.54
C VAL A 72 1.47 -15.33 -0.63
N LYS A 73 1.95 -16.46 -1.17
CA LYS A 73 1.18 -17.72 -1.14
C LYS A 73 1.02 -18.15 0.32
N THR A 74 -0.20 -18.04 0.86
CA THR A 74 -0.53 -18.69 2.12
C THR A 74 -0.38 -20.20 1.92
N PRO A 75 0.34 -20.91 2.79
CA PRO A 75 0.40 -22.36 2.73
C PRO A 75 -1.02 -22.93 2.87
N ASN A 76 -1.45 -23.76 1.92
CA ASN A 76 -2.68 -24.54 2.03
C ASN A 76 -2.46 -25.71 3.01
N GLY A 77 -2.33 -25.40 4.30
CA GLY A 77 -2.31 -26.37 5.39
C GLY A 77 -3.65 -26.35 6.14
N PRO A 78 -4.05 -27.45 6.81
CA PRO A 78 -5.31 -27.48 7.53
C PRO A 78 -5.32 -26.44 8.66
N VAL A 79 -6.35 -25.59 8.65
CA VAL A 79 -6.60 -24.51 9.62
C VAL A 79 -7.08 -25.06 10.98
N GLU A 80 -7.21 -26.38 11.12
CA GLU A 80 -7.75 -27.05 12.32
C GLU A 80 -6.86 -26.92 13.57
N HIS A 81 -5.65 -26.37 13.44
CA HIS A 81 -4.69 -26.19 14.54
C HIS A 81 -4.17 -24.75 14.69
N TRP A 82 -4.81 -23.77 14.06
CA TRP A 82 -4.50 -22.34 14.24
C TRP A 82 -5.30 -21.70 15.37
#